data_AF-A0A6A5HKD6-F1
#
_entry.id   AF-A0A6A5HKD6-F1
#
_cell.length_a   1.000
_cell.length_b   1.000
_cell.length_c   1.000
_cell.angle_alpha   90.00
_cell.angle_beta   90.00
_cell.angle_gamma   90.00
#
_symmetry.space_group_name_H-M   'P 1'
#
loop_
_entity.id
_entity.type
_entity.pdbx_description
1 polymer ?
#
loop_
_entity_poly.entity_id
_entity_poly.type
_entity_poly.pdbx_seq_one_letter_code
_entity_poly.pdbx_strand_id
1 'polypeptide(L)'
;MSCSKPQEHQCFICFETPAEVWLVQTKMELLLLLTMACFKYHITTQYACNQMYRRNHTYCPHHIFEAATELVEIVELGAKGQMSTMGVRIVEIMAGNVLGGDVKPGTLDKAIHTFLRNFRTPYDDFVCDSYEDCELIHTPTHRCLQCGEDNVTTSTTFFSRPHNKRAFAVFAGPSHAKLMSTAQIRAAVAIPSITLCTHHLEGHAWTMKQLEVMLLDEEFEEKFLNELKEIFIDDKGWFNTMKTVYCCLTTNLPKRMLLNPVCKICKEDKSRSCIQHDQLLGFAAHWFCFEKIAIDIQWDLKRTVLEDNHYKIKVPELEEFEKWDGYELSQLLNVWRSYFGHQHRRSESEERVRVLLFLAKYWRFNLKDRIKEELIRLGEIVDGAAVEATPKTPSYVSKTPSYY
;
A
#
# COMPACT_ATOMS: atom_id res chain seq x y z
N MET A 1 -13.19 -30.62 -39.62
CA MET A 1 -12.88 -29.80 -38.43
C MET A 1 -12.97 -30.73 -37.23
N SER A 2 -11.84 -31.15 -36.65
CA SER A 2 -11.84 -32.02 -35.47
C SER A 2 -12.09 -31.17 -34.22
N CYS A 3 -13.19 -31.40 -33.53
CA CYS A 3 -13.37 -30.92 -32.16
C CYS A 3 -12.38 -31.69 -31.27
N SER A 4 -11.32 -31.02 -30.85
CA SER A 4 -10.47 -31.49 -29.76
C SER A 4 -11.34 -31.72 -28.52
N LYS A 5 -11.20 -32.89 -27.89
CA LYS A 5 -11.80 -33.18 -26.58
C LYS A 5 -11.37 -32.09 -25.57
N PRO A 6 -12.21 -31.76 -24.57
CA PRO A 6 -11.84 -30.80 -23.52
C PRO A 6 -10.51 -31.22 -22.88
N GLN A 7 -9.68 -30.25 -22.50
CA GLN A 7 -8.45 -30.44 -21.74
C GLN A 7 -8.79 -30.99 -20.33
N GLU A 8 -9.04 -32.29 -20.19
CA GLU A 8 -9.55 -32.90 -18.95
C GLU A 8 -8.53 -32.97 -17.79
N HIS A 9 -7.30 -32.49 -17.97
CA HIS A 9 -6.23 -32.65 -16.98
C HIS A 9 -5.42 -31.38 -16.68
N GLN A 10 -5.84 -30.20 -17.15
CA GLN A 10 -5.13 -28.96 -16.79
C GLN A 10 -5.54 -28.50 -15.40
N CYS A 11 -4.55 -28.10 -14.60
CA CYS A 11 -4.80 -27.47 -13.32
C CYS A 11 -5.60 -26.18 -13.54
N PHE A 12 -6.68 -26.03 -12.80
CA PHE A 12 -7.61 -24.92 -13.03
C PHE A 12 -7.06 -23.53 -12.65
N ILE A 13 -5.96 -23.46 -11.89
CA ILE A 13 -5.34 -22.19 -11.48
C ILE A 13 -4.21 -21.78 -12.44
N CYS A 14 -3.23 -22.66 -12.67
CA CYS A 14 -2.09 -22.34 -13.54
C CYS A 14 -2.30 -22.72 -15.01
N PHE A 15 -3.37 -23.45 -15.35
CA PHE A 15 -3.65 -24.00 -16.68
C PHE A 15 -2.57 -24.97 -17.22
N GLU A 16 -1.58 -25.33 -16.41
CA GLU A 16 -0.57 -26.34 -16.75
C GLU A 16 -1.14 -27.74 -16.56
N THR A 17 -0.61 -28.71 -17.32
CA THR A 17 -0.95 -30.14 -17.12
C THR A 17 0.00 -30.71 -16.07
N PRO A 18 -0.48 -30.99 -14.84
CA PRO A 18 0.40 -31.47 -13.79
C PRO A 18 0.67 -32.97 -13.95
N ALA A 19 1.81 -33.43 -13.43
CA ALA A 19 2.17 -34.84 -13.42
C ALA A 19 1.21 -35.68 -12.55
N GLU A 20 0.70 -35.07 -11.50
CA GLU A 20 -0.33 -35.63 -10.63
C GLU A 20 -1.51 -34.68 -10.59
N VAL A 21 -2.72 -35.24 -10.69
CA VAL A 21 -3.97 -34.47 -10.62
C VAL A 21 -4.69 -34.85 -9.35
N TRP A 22 -5.04 -33.85 -8.55
CA TRP A 22 -5.97 -34.04 -7.45
C TRP A 22 -7.36 -33.60 -7.89
N LEU A 23 -8.33 -34.48 -7.65
CA LEU A 23 -9.73 -34.21 -7.90
C LEU A 23 -10.36 -33.65 -6.64
N VAL A 24 -10.91 -32.46 -6.75
CA VAL A 24 -11.69 -31.85 -5.68
C VAL A 24 -13.03 -32.56 -5.60
N GLN A 25 -13.27 -33.25 -4.48
CA GLN A 25 -14.40 -34.18 -4.32
C GLN A 25 -15.63 -33.48 -3.78
N THR A 26 -15.44 -32.44 -2.98
CA THR A 26 -16.54 -31.68 -2.37
C THR A 26 -16.62 -30.26 -2.92
N LYS A 27 -17.84 -29.71 -2.96
CA LYS A 27 -18.06 -28.29 -3.24
C LYS A 27 -17.31 -27.39 -2.24
N MET A 28 -17.15 -27.86 -1.01
CA MET A 28 -16.48 -27.10 0.04
C MET A 28 -14.97 -26.99 -0.18
N GLU A 29 -14.31 -28.09 -0.55
CA GLU A 29 -12.91 -28.07 -0.99
C GLU A 29 -12.71 -27.13 -2.18
N LEU A 30 -13.65 -27.14 -3.14
CA LEU A 30 -13.62 -26.25 -4.30
C LEU A 30 -13.74 -24.79 -3.89
N LEU A 31 -14.67 -24.47 -3.00
CA LEU A 31 -14.86 -23.14 -2.46
C LEU A 31 -13.60 -22.65 -1.76
N LEU A 32 -13.04 -23.44 -0.84
CA LEU A 32 -11.80 -23.10 -0.13
C LEU A 32 -10.66 -22.82 -1.12
N LEU A 33 -10.46 -23.69 -2.13
CA LEU A 33 -9.43 -23.49 -3.14
C LEU A 33 -9.66 -22.24 -4.00
N LEU A 34 -10.89 -22.00 -4.47
CA LEU A 34 -11.21 -20.82 -5.28
C LEU A 34 -11.11 -19.51 -4.48
N THR A 35 -11.55 -19.53 -3.22
CA THR A 35 -11.41 -18.41 -2.28
C THR A 35 -9.94 -18.05 -2.07
N MET A 36 -9.09 -19.03 -1.81
CA MET A 36 -7.64 -18.83 -1.66
C MET A 36 -6.99 -18.39 -2.98
N ALA A 37 -7.46 -18.91 -4.12
CA ALA A 37 -6.91 -18.55 -5.42
C ALA A 37 -7.26 -17.11 -5.84
N CYS A 38 -8.45 -16.61 -5.49
CA CYS A 38 -8.80 -15.20 -5.66
C CYS A 38 -7.85 -14.27 -4.90
N PHE A 39 -7.41 -14.68 -3.70
CA PHE A 39 -6.46 -13.92 -2.90
C PHE A 39 -5.03 -14.01 -3.46
N LYS A 40 -4.54 -15.23 -3.68
CA LYS A 40 -3.13 -15.48 -4.00
C LYS A 40 -2.77 -15.19 -5.45
N TYR A 41 -3.63 -15.56 -6.38
CA TYR A 41 -3.35 -15.44 -7.83
C TYR A 41 -4.19 -14.35 -8.48
N HIS A 42 -4.85 -13.51 -7.68
CA HIS A 42 -5.69 -12.39 -8.16
C HIS A 42 -6.74 -12.80 -9.19
N ILE A 43 -7.27 -14.03 -9.06
CA ILE A 43 -8.37 -14.49 -9.90
C ILE A 43 -9.60 -13.62 -9.60
N THR A 44 -10.30 -13.18 -10.66
CA THR A 44 -11.50 -12.36 -10.46
C THR A 44 -12.59 -13.15 -9.74
N THR A 45 -13.27 -12.50 -8.79
CA THR A 45 -14.36 -13.12 -8.03
C THR A 45 -15.44 -13.66 -8.96
N GLN A 46 -15.82 -12.89 -9.99
CA GLN A 46 -16.79 -13.33 -11.00
C GLN A 46 -16.38 -14.64 -11.69
N TYR A 47 -15.10 -14.78 -12.01
CA TYR A 47 -14.60 -16.02 -12.58
C TYR A 47 -14.73 -17.17 -11.58
N ALA A 48 -14.32 -16.99 -10.32
CA ALA A 48 -14.47 -17.99 -9.26
C ALA A 48 -15.94 -18.40 -9.01
N CYS A 49 -16.87 -17.44 -8.96
CA CYS A 49 -18.31 -17.70 -8.85
C CYS A 49 -18.80 -18.66 -9.95
N ASN A 50 -18.37 -18.43 -11.19
CA ASN A 50 -18.76 -19.25 -12.33
C ASN A 50 -18.23 -20.68 -12.24
N GLN A 51 -17.13 -20.91 -11.51
CA GLN A 51 -16.55 -22.25 -11.34
C GLN A 51 -17.18 -23.03 -10.20
N MET A 52 -17.63 -22.36 -9.15
CA MET A 52 -18.18 -23.01 -7.95
C MET A 52 -19.32 -24.01 -8.25
N TYR A 53 -20.08 -23.77 -9.32
CA TYR A 53 -21.21 -24.60 -9.73
C TYR A 53 -20.89 -25.63 -10.82
N ARG A 54 -19.66 -25.65 -11.34
CA ARG A 54 -19.22 -26.62 -12.35
C ARG A 54 -18.69 -27.89 -11.68
N ARG A 55 -18.84 -29.03 -12.36
CA ARG A 55 -18.39 -30.35 -11.89
C ARG A 55 -16.98 -30.66 -12.43
N ASN A 56 -16.23 -31.49 -11.71
CA ASN A 56 -14.95 -32.09 -12.12
C ASN A 56 -13.79 -31.12 -12.30
N HIS A 57 -13.47 -30.31 -11.27
CA HIS A 57 -12.28 -29.48 -11.30
C HIS A 57 -11.03 -30.26 -10.91
N THR A 58 -9.98 -30.08 -11.69
CA THR A 58 -8.67 -30.68 -11.51
C THR A 58 -7.69 -29.62 -11.01
N TYR A 59 -6.98 -29.94 -9.93
CA TYR A 59 -5.94 -29.07 -9.38
C TYR A 59 -4.64 -29.84 -9.30
N CYS A 60 -3.51 -29.16 -9.52
CA CYS A 60 -2.23 -29.78 -9.25
C CYS A 60 -1.98 -29.80 -7.73
N PRO A 61 -1.24 -30.81 -7.22
CA PRO A 61 -0.93 -30.90 -5.81
C PRO A 61 -0.32 -29.61 -5.26
N HIS A 62 0.54 -28.94 -6.03
CA HIS A 62 1.15 -27.67 -5.63
C HIS A 62 0.11 -26.63 -5.18
N HIS A 63 -0.96 -26.38 -5.94
CA HIS A 63 -2.00 -25.41 -5.55
C HIS A 63 -2.77 -25.84 -4.30
N ILE A 64 -2.96 -27.14 -4.08
CA ILE A 64 -3.61 -27.65 -2.88
C ILE A 64 -2.68 -27.49 -1.68
N PHE A 65 -1.40 -27.83 -1.83
CA PHE A 65 -0.39 -27.68 -0.78
C PHE A 65 -0.23 -26.22 -0.36
N GLU A 66 -0.17 -25.33 -1.35
CA GLU A 66 -0.11 -23.90 -1.12
C GLU A 66 -1.40 -23.38 -0.45
N ALA A 67 -2.59 -23.73 -0.96
CA ALA A 67 -3.84 -23.27 -0.37
C ALA A 67 -4.01 -23.72 1.08
N ALA A 68 -3.63 -24.95 1.42
CA ALA A 68 -3.73 -25.45 2.79
C ALA A 68 -2.68 -24.83 3.72
N THR A 69 -1.48 -24.52 3.23
CA THR A 69 -0.46 -23.80 4.00
C THR A 69 -0.92 -22.38 4.32
N GLU A 70 -1.43 -21.67 3.31
CA GLU A 70 -1.96 -20.31 3.46
C GLU A 70 -3.21 -20.30 4.36
N LEU A 71 -4.07 -21.31 4.25
CA LEU A 71 -5.24 -21.44 5.12
C LEU A 71 -4.82 -21.63 6.58
N VAL A 72 -3.78 -22.44 6.85
CA VAL A 72 -3.19 -22.62 8.19
C VAL A 72 -2.68 -21.30 8.76
N GLU A 73 -2.05 -20.46 7.94
CA GLU A 73 -1.57 -19.14 8.34
C GLU A 73 -2.73 -18.18 8.64
N ILE A 74 -3.73 -18.11 7.75
CA ILE A 74 -4.91 -17.23 7.92
C ILE A 74 -5.69 -17.59 9.17
N VAL A 75 -5.94 -18.88 9.40
CA VAL A 75 -6.69 -19.36 10.56
C VAL A 75 -5.86 -19.44 11.84
N GLU A 76 -4.57 -19.15 11.77
CA GLU A 76 -3.62 -19.20 12.89
C GLU A 76 -3.71 -20.54 13.65
N LEU A 77 -3.58 -21.65 12.92
CA LEU A 77 -3.71 -22.99 13.51
C LEU A 77 -2.59 -23.25 14.55
N GLY A 78 -2.98 -23.30 15.83
CA GLY A 78 -2.07 -23.56 16.94
C GLY A 78 -1.66 -25.04 17.05
N ALA A 79 -0.62 -25.30 17.85
CA ALA A 79 -0.07 -26.65 18.06
C ALA A 79 -1.09 -27.67 18.62
N LYS A 80 -2.15 -27.20 19.27
CA LYS A 80 -3.26 -28.03 19.81
C LYS A 80 -4.42 -28.22 18.83
N GLY A 81 -4.25 -27.83 17.57
CA GLY A 81 -5.30 -27.90 16.55
C GLY A 81 -6.41 -26.87 16.72
N GLN A 82 -6.21 -25.81 17.52
CA GLN A 82 -7.17 -24.72 17.68
C GLN A 82 -6.92 -23.63 16.63
N MET A 83 -7.98 -23.04 16.09
CA MET A 83 -7.92 -21.92 15.14
C MET A 83 -8.34 -20.60 15.80
N SER A 84 -7.84 -19.49 15.27
CA SER A 84 -8.25 -18.14 15.64
C SER A 84 -9.65 -17.85 15.08
N THR A 85 -10.57 -17.40 15.95
CA THR A 85 -11.93 -16.98 15.56
C THR A 85 -11.89 -15.93 14.43
N MET A 86 -10.90 -15.03 14.47
CA MET A 86 -10.72 -14.00 13.46
C MET A 86 -10.26 -14.59 12.12
N GLY A 87 -9.34 -15.54 12.17
CA GLY A 87 -8.83 -16.22 10.98
C GLY A 87 -9.93 -16.96 10.22
N VAL A 88 -10.73 -17.75 10.93
CA VAL A 88 -11.93 -18.42 10.38
C VAL A 88 -12.90 -17.40 9.78
N ARG A 89 -13.11 -16.27 10.46
CA ARG A 89 -13.99 -15.21 10.01
C ARG A 89 -13.58 -14.59 8.67
N ILE A 90 -12.28 -14.47 8.42
CA ILE A 90 -11.77 -13.98 7.13
C ILE A 90 -12.18 -14.94 6.03
N VAL A 91 -11.96 -16.24 6.24
CA VAL A 91 -12.31 -17.27 5.26
C VAL A 91 -13.81 -17.26 4.99
N GLU A 92 -14.66 -17.07 6.01
CA GLU A 92 -16.11 -16.91 5.84
C GLU A 92 -16.47 -15.72 4.94
N ILE A 93 -15.90 -14.55 5.20
CA ILE A 93 -16.15 -13.33 4.39
C ILE A 93 -15.65 -13.52 2.96
N MET A 94 -14.47 -14.13 2.79
CA MET A 94 -13.89 -14.37 1.46
C MET A 94 -14.72 -15.40 0.67
N ALA A 95 -15.15 -16.48 1.32
CA ALA A 95 -16.05 -17.46 0.74
C ALA A 95 -17.41 -16.85 0.37
N GLY A 96 -17.95 -15.98 1.22
CA GLY A 96 -19.18 -15.26 0.94
C GLY A 96 -19.09 -14.38 -0.31
N ASN A 97 -17.94 -13.72 -0.52
CA ASN A 97 -17.69 -12.97 -1.75
C ASN A 97 -17.70 -13.87 -3.01
N VAL A 98 -17.15 -15.09 -2.92
CA VAL A 98 -17.20 -16.07 -4.02
C VAL A 98 -18.61 -16.63 -4.23
N LEU A 99 -19.41 -16.74 -3.18
CA LEU A 99 -20.78 -17.27 -3.25
C LEU A 99 -21.83 -16.20 -3.59
N GLY A 100 -21.48 -14.91 -3.46
CA GLY A 100 -22.40 -13.80 -3.68
C GLY A 100 -23.42 -13.60 -2.53
N GLY A 101 -23.05 -13.99 -1.31
CA GLY A 101 -23.89 -13.86 -0.11
C GLY A 101 -23.08 -14.18 1.16
N ASP A 102 -23.61 -13.88 2.34
CA ASP A 102 -22.84 -14.08 3.58
C ASP A 102 -22.84 -15.54 4.03
N VAL A 103 -21.68 -16.01 4.48
CA VAL A 103 -21.55 -17.33 5.11
C VAL A 103 -21.96 -17.22 6.58
N LYS A 104 -22.89 -18.07 7.01
CA LYS A 104 -23.34 -18.12 8.40
C LYS A 104 -22.16 -18.48 9.32
N PRO A 105 -21.96 -17.75 10.43
CA PRO A 105 -20.87 -18.01 11.37
C PRO A 105 -20.82 -19.47 11.83
N GLY A 106 -19.64 -20.07 11.82
CA GLY A 106 -19.36 -21.41 12.34
C GLY A 106 -19.62 -22.56 11.36
N THR A 107 -20.29 -22.29 10.23
CA THR A 107 -20.52 -23.33 9.20
C THR A 107 -19.25 -23.66 8.42
N LEU A 108 -18.40 -22.66 8.15
CA LEU A 108 -17.15 -22.85 7.43
C LEU A 108 -16.00 -23.34 8.33
N ASP A 109 -16.08 -23.09 9.64
CA ASP A 109 -15.09 -23.51 10.63
C ASP A 109 -14.83 -25.02 10.63
N LYS A 110 -15.89 -25.81 10.80
CA LYS A 110 -15.84 -27.29 10.76
C LYS A 110 -15.35 -27.80 9.41
N ALA A 111 -15.70 -27.10 8.34
CA ALA A 111 -15.28 -27.44 6.99
C ALA A 111 -13.78 -27.22 6.79
N ILE A 112 -13.24 -26.10 7.28
CA ILE A 112 -11.81 -25.82 7.28
C ILE A 112 -11.06 -26.87 8.09
N HIS A 113 -11.54 -27.21 9.29
CA HIS A 113 -10.95 -28.26 10.11
C HIS A 113 -10.86 -29.60 9.37
N THR A 114 -11.96 -30.01 8.73
CA THR A 114 -12.02 -31.26 7.96
C THR A 114 -11.13 -31.21 6.72
N PHE A 115 -11.10 -30.08 6.02
CA PHE A 115 -10.24 -29.84 4.85
C PHE A 115 -8.75 -29.95 5.20
N LEU A 116 -8.32 -29.27 6.27
CA LEU A 116 -6.93 -29.32 6.74
C LEU A 116 -6.54 -30.72 7.23
N ARG A 117 -7.45 -31.46 7.86
CA ARG A 117 -7.24 -32.86 8.26
C ARG A 117 -7.03 -33.78 7.07
N ASN A 118 -7.85 -33.64 6.01
CA ASN A 118 -7.70 -34.46 4.80
C ASN A 118 -6.37 -34.21 4.08
N PHE A 119 -5.69 -33.10 4.40
CA PHE A 119 -4.45 -32.67 3.79
C PHE A 119 -3.19 -32.89 4.67
N ARG A 120 -3.31 -32.96 6.01
CA ARG A 120 -2.19 -33.21 6.94
C ARG A 120 -2.35 -34.52 7.72
N THR A 121 -1.33 -35.38 7.65
CA THR A 121 -1.24 -36.70 8.30
C THR A 121 -0.78 -36.79 9.77
N PRO A 122 -0.75 -35.75 10.64
CA PRO A 122 -0.49 -36.02 12.07
C PRO A 122 -1.45 -35.40 13.10
N TYR A 123 -2.56 -34.76 12.70
CA TYR A 123 -3.54 -34.26 13.68
C TYR A 123 -4.67 -35.29 13.90
N ASP A 124 -4.29 -36.44 14.43
CA ASP A 124 -5.26 -37.47 14.85
C ASP A 124 -6.00 -37.02 16.13
N ASP A 125 -7.27 -37.43 16.20
CA ASP A 125 -8.19 -37.39 17.35
C ASP A 125 -9.11 -36.17 17.56
N PHE A 126 -9.51 -35.47 16.49
CA PHE A 126 -10.74 -34.66 16.55
C PHE A 126 -11.85 -35.29 15.69
N VAL A 127 -12.77 -35.98 16.36
CA VAL A 127 -14.02 -36.45 15.76
C VAL A 127 -14.88 -35.22 15.46
N CYS A 128 -15.02 -34.91 14.18
CA CYS A 128 -16.23 -34.28 13.66
C CYS A 128 -16.60 -34.99 12.37
N ASP A 129 -17.85 -35.46 12.37
CA ASP A 129 -18.57 -36.01 11.24
C ASP A 129 -18.64 -34.99 10.10
N SER A 130 -18.89 -35.50 8.88
CA SER A 130 -19.17 -34.79 7.62
C SER A 130 -19.29 -33.26 7.69
N TYR A 131 -18.65 -32.57 6.74
CA TYR A 131 -18.83 -31.13 6.51
C TYR A 131 -20.29 -30.71 6.72
N GLU A 132 -20.54 -29.74 7.59
CA GLU A 132 -21.82 -29.03 7.52
C GLU A 132 -21.85 -28.25 6.21
N ASP A 133 -22.99 -28.30 5.52
CA ASP A 133 -23.18 -27.47 4.34
C ASP A 133 -23.07 -26.00 4.76
N CYS A 134 -22.28 -25.23 4.00
CA CYS A 134 -22.17 -23.79 4.20
C CYS A 134 -23.57 -23.17 4.07
N GLU A 135 -24.12 -22.64 5.16
CA GLU A 135 -25.38 -21.92 5.11
C GLU A 135 -25.13 -20.52 4.58
N LEU A 136 -25.72 -20.21 3.42
CA LEU A 136 -25.67 -18.90 2.80
C LEU A 136 -26.86 -18.05 3.24
N ILE A 137 -26.57 -16.84 3.69
CA ILE A 137 -27.56 -15.83 4.01
C ILE A 137 -27.68 -14.91 2.78
N HIS A 138 -28.79 -15.03 2.05
CA HIS A 138 -29.09 -14.23 0.85
C HIS A 138 -29.60 -12.83 1.19
N THR A 139 -28.86 -12.10 2.02
CA THR A 139 -29.08 -10.68 2.29
C THR A 139 -27.77 -9.93 2.11
N PRO A 140 -27.79 -8.68 1.57
CA PRO A 140 -26.62 -7.84 1.55
C PRO A 140 -26.35 -7.32 2.96
N THR A 141 -25.79 -8.18 3.80
CA THR A 141 -25.18 -7.81 5.06
C THR A 141 -23.70 -7.60 4.78
N HIS A 142 -23.18 -6.51 5.32
CA HIS A 142 -21.75 -6.22 5.26
C HIS A 142 -21.23 -6.44 6.66
N ARG A 143 -20.25 -7.32 6.79
CA ARG A 143 -19.71 -7.67 8.09
C ARG A 143 -18.33 -7.08 8.27
N CYS A 144 -18.12 -6.37 9.36
CA CYS A 144 -16.78 -5.86 9.65
C CYS A 144 -15.83 -7.00 9.92
N LEU A 145 -14.69 -7.01 9.23
CA LEU A 145 -13.66 -7.99 9.52
C LEU A 145 -13.12 -7.84 10.96
N GLN A 146 -12.88 -6.62 11.45
CA GLN A 146 -12.29 -6.43 12.78
C GLN A 146 -13.27 -6.68 13.95
N CYS A 147 -14.46 -6.08 13.97
CA CYS A 147 -15.39 -6.25 15.10
C CYS A 147 -16.38 -7.41 14.95
N GLY A 148 -16.54 -7.97 13.75
CA GLY A 148 -17.44 -9.09 13.49
C GLY A 148 -18.94 -8.75 13.50
N GLU A 149 -19.29 -7.49 13.79
CA GLU A 149 -20.66 -6.97 13.86
C GLU A 149 -21.35 -7.01 12.48
N ASP A 150 -22.60 -7.49 12.50
CA ASP A 150 -23.52 -7.50 11.36
C ASP A 150 -24.16 -6.12 11.25
N ASN A 151 -23.90 -5.40 10.16
CA ASN A 151 -24.38 -4.03 10.02
C ASN A 151 -25.92 -3.94 10.09
N VAL A 152 -26.45 -3.47 11.21
CA VAL A 152 -27.78 -2.86 11.30
C VAL A 152 -27.75 -1.64 12.22
N THR A 153 -26.96 -0.63 11.90
CA THR A 153 -27.22 0.74 12.40
C THR A 153 -26.94 1.77 11.30
N THR A 154 -27.72 2.85 11.30
CA THR A 154 -27.65 3.97 10.35
C THR A 154 -26.33 4.75 10.38
N SER A 155 -25.43 4.46 11.33
CA SER A 155 -24.15 5.15 11.53
C SER A 155 -22.92 4.37 11.04
N THR A 156 -23.04 3.10 10.66
CA THR A 156 -21.86 2.25 10.38
C THR A 156 -21.50 2.29 8.91
N THR A 157 -20.56 3.17 8.56
CA THR A 157 -20.00 3.26 7.20
C THR A 157 -18.78 2.34 7.04
N PHE A 158 -18.53 1.83 5.83
CA PHE A 158 -17.34 1.02 5.52
C PHE A 158 -16.32 1.82 4.71
N PHE A 159 -15.05 1.42 4.75
CA PHE A 159 -14.05 1.98 3.84
C PHE A 159 -14.40 1.69 2.38
N SER A 160 -14.83 2.72 1.66
CA SER A 160 -15.10 2.65 0.21
C SER A 160 -13.86 2.84 -0.65
N ARG A 161 -12.76 3.36 -0.08
CA ARG A 161 -11.56 3.74 -0.83
C ARG A 161 -10.35 2.87 -0.46
N PRO A 162 -9.56 2.39 -1.44
CA PRO A 162 -8.38 1.57 -1.19
C PRO A 162 -7.36 2.20 -0.23
N HIS A 163 -7.15 3.52 -0.31
CA HIS A 163 -6.20 4.20 0.57
C HIS A 163 -6.63 4.16 2.05
N ASN A 164 -7.93 4.23 2.36
CA ASN A 164 -8.37 4.13 3.75
C ASN A 164 -8.10 2.72 4.34
N LYS A 165 -8.26 1.68 3.51
CA LYS A 165 -7.89 0.31 3.89
C LYS A 165 -6.40 0.14 4.11
N ARG A 166 -5.56 0.76 3.27
CA ARG A 166 -4.10 0.78 3.47
C ARG A 166 -3.71 1.52 4.75
N ALA A 167 -4.32 2.67 5.03
CA ALA A 167 -4.07 3.40 6.28
C ALA A 167 -4.47 2.59 7.51
N PHE A 168 -5.63 1.91 7.44
CA PHE A 168 -6.07 0.98 8.48
C PHE A 168 -5.14 -0.22 8.63
N ALA A 169 -4.64 -0.78 7.53
CA ALA A 169 -3.71 -1.91 7.55
C ALA A 169 -2.42 -1.61 8.33
N VAL A 170 -1.82 -0.44 8.10
CA VAL A 170 -0.66 0.03 8.86
C VAL A 170 -0.95 0.11 10.35
N PHE A 171 -2.17 0.48 10.71
CA PHE A 171 -2.60 0.61 12.10
C PHE A 171 -2.88 -0.74 12.77
N ALA A 172 -3.71 -1.58 12.11
CA ALA A 172 -4.12 -2.88 12.60
C ALA A 172 -2.95 -3.88 12.63
N GLY A 173 -1.88 -3.54 11.91
CA GLY A 173 -0.56 -4.14 11.86
C GLY A 173 -0.04 -4.75 13.17
N PRO A 174 0.61 -5.93 13.11
CA PRO A 174 1.36 -6.52 14.22
C PRO A 174 2.37 -5.59 14.91
N SER A 175 2.93 -4.60 14.22
CA SER A 175 3.92 -3.69 14.80
C SER A 175 3.27 -2.62 15.65
N HIS A 176 1.99 -2.29 15.41
CA HIS A 176 1.34 -1.16 16.03
C HIS A 176 0.23 -1.60 17.00
N ALA A 177 -0.94 -2.00 16.50
CA ALA A 177 -2.06 -2.36 17.36
C ALA A 177 -2.26 -3.87 17.57
N LYS A 178 -1.60 -4.72 16.77
CA LYS A 178 -1.72 -6.20 16.84
C LYS A 178 -3.16 -6.68 16.80
N LEU A 179 -4.01 -5.98 16.06
CA LEU A 179 -5.43 -6.27 15.99
C LEU A 179 -5.71 -7.39 14.99
N MET A 180 -4.82 -7.56 14.03
CA MET A 180 -4.92 -8.52 12.95
C MET A 180 -3.53 -9.05 12.61
N SER A 181 -3.41 -10.31 12.17
CA SER A 181 -2.14 -10.83 11.63
C SER A 181 -1.88 -10.36 10.20
N THR A 182 -0.63 -10.47 9.76
CA THR A 182 -0.16 -10.01 8.44
C THR A 182 -1.04 -10.50 7.28
N ALA A 183 -1.42 -11.78 7.29
CA ALA A 183 -2.26 -12.37 6.25
C ALA A 183 -3.67 -11.72 6.20
N GLN A 184 -4.23 -11.41 7.36
CA GLN A 184 -5.55 -10.80 7.49
C GLN A 184 -5.56 -9.37 6.97
N ILE A 185 -4.49 -8.64 7.26
CA ILE A 185 -4.31 -7.26 6.81
C ILE A 185 -4.09 -7.23 5.30
N ARG A 186 -3.26 -8.14 4.78
CA ARG A 186 -3.04 -8.32 3.35
C ARG A 186 -4.36 -8.62 2.63
N ALA A 187 -5.20 -9.50 3.18
CA ALA A 187 -6.53 -9.78 2.64
C ALA A 187 -7.42 -8.53 2.62
N ALA A 188 -7.48 -7.78 3.73
CA ALA A 188 -8.29 -6.57 3.84
C ALA A 188 -7.90 -5.48 2.83
N VAL A 189 -6.61 -5.35 2.52
CA VAL A 189 -6.07 -4.39 1.54
C VAL A 189 -6.28 -4.89 0.11
N ALA A 190 -5.97 -6.16 -0.17
CA ALA A 190 -6.00 -6.71 -1.51
C ALA A 190 -7.42 -6.93 -2.05
N ILE A 191 -8.41 -7.14 -1.16
CA ILE A 191 -9.78 -7.47 -1.54
C ILE A 191 -10.70 -6.27 -1.24
N PRO A 192 -11.14 -5.52 -2.27
CA PRO A 192 -11.99 -4.34 -2.09
C PRO A 192 -13.31 -4.63 -1.38
N SER A 193 -13.87 -5.83 -1.53
CA SER A 193 -15.14 -6.23 -0.91
C SER A 193 -15.05 -6.63 0.57
N ILE A 194 -13.86 -6.89 1.12
CA ILE A 194 -13.73 -7.15 2.57
C ILE A 194 -14.07 -5.87 3.32
N THR A 195 -15.16 -5.90 4.08
CA THR A 195 -15.68 -4.71 4.75
C THR A 195 -14.97 -4.44 6.07
N LEU A 196 -14.57 -3.19 6.27
CA LEU A 196 -13.96 -2.68 7.50
C LEU A 196 -14.70 -1.42 7.92
N CYS A 197 -15.24 -1.40 9.14
CA CYS A 197 -16.01 -0.29 9.67
C CYS A 197 -15.12 0.93 9.89
N THR A 198 -15.64 2.10 9.50
CA THR A 198 -14.96 3.39 9.68
C THR A 198 -14.80 3.79 11.14
N HIS A 199 -15.63 3.28 12.06
CA HIS A 199 -15.51 3.55 13.49
C HIS A 199 -14.16 3.11 14.07
N HIS A 200 -13.52 2.10 13.48
CA HIS A 200 -12.19 1.67 13.88
C HIS A 200 -11.12 2.69 13.47
N LEU A 201 -11.31 3.43 12.38
CA LEU A 201 -10.39 4.50 11.99
C LEU A 201 -10.47 5.67 12.96
N GLU A 202 -11.69 6.11 13.26
CA GLU A 202 -11.95 7.28 14.11
C GLU A 202 -11.50 7.04 15.55
N GLY A 203 -11.77 5.85 16.11
CA GLY A 203 -11.33 5.46 17.44
C GLY A 203 -9.81 5.34 17.60
N HIS A 204 -9.07 5.21 16.50
CA HIS A 204 -7.64 4.88 16.52
C HIS A 204 -6.73 5.87 15.80
N ALA A 205 -7.27 6.91 15.18
CA ALA A 205 -6.49 7.96 14.51
C ALA A 205 -5.48 8.65 15.45
N TRP A 206 -5.80 8.75 16.75
CA TRP A 206 -4.86 9.27 17.75
C TRP A 206 -3.68 8.34 18.02
N THR A 207 -3.92 7.02 18.04
CA THR A 207 -2.85 6.03 18.17
C THR A 207 -1.97 6.05 16.93
N MET A 208 -2.56 6.10 15.73
CA MET A 208 -1.84 6.25 14.47
C MET A 208 -0.96 7.52 14.42
N LYS A 209 -1.34 8.58 15.11
CA LYS A 209 -0.51 9.79 15.21
C LYS A 209 0.81 9.54 15.94
N GLN A 210 0.86 8.58 16.87
CA GLN A 210 2.09 8.23 17.59
C GLN A 210 3.12 7.52 16.70
N LEU A 211 2.70 7.01 15.55
CA LEU A 211 3.60 6.40 14.57
C LEU A 211 4.76 7.34 14.18
N GLU A 212 4.52 8.66 14.09
CA GLU A 212 5.57 9.66 13.81
C GLU A 212 6.70 9.66 14.85
N VAL A 213 6.39 9.28 16.10
CA VAL A 213 7.35 9.24 17.21
C VAL A 213 7.97 7.84 17.32
N MET A 214 7.17 6.79 17.14
CA MET A 214 7.65 5.40 17.23
C MET A 214 8.65 5.07 16.13
N LEU A 215 8.46 5.57 14.90
CA LEU A 215 9.38 5.36 13.79
C LEU A 215 10.76 6.00 13.98
N LEU A 216 10.93 6.86 14.99
CA LEU A 216 12.24 7.42 15.33
C LEU A 216 13.13 6.42 16.09
N ASP A 217 12.53 5.35 16.62
CA ASP A 217 13.25 4.24 17.23
C ASP A 217 13.67 3.24 16.14
N GLU A 218 14.97 2.97 16.04
CA GLU A 218 15.55 2.17 14.95
C GLU A 218 15.06 0.71 14.97
N GLU A 219 14.90 0.11 16.15
CA GLU A 219 14.36 -1.25 16.26
C GLU A 219 12.89 -1.32 15.84
N PHE A 220 12.10 -0.30 16.18
CA PHE A 220 10.72 -0.20 15.74
C PHE A 220 10.62 0.04 14.23
N GLU A 221 11.44 0.94 13.69
CA GLU A 221 11.51 1.23 12.26
C GLU A 221 11.80 -0.05 11.46
N GLU A 222 12.82 -0.81 11.85
CA GLU A 222 13.19 -2.04 11.14
C GLU A 222 12.03 -3.06 11.15
N LYS A 223 11.41 -3.28 12.32
CA LYS A 223 10.24 -4.18 12.46
C LYS A 223 9.08 -3.71 11.59
N PHE A 224 8.80 -2.41 11.61
CA PHE A 224 7.74 -1.79 10.83
C PHE A 224 7.98 -1.95 9.32
N LEU A 225 9.20 -1.69 8.85
CA LEU A 225 9.56 -1.83 7.44
C LEU A 225 9.47 -3.28 6.95
N ASN A 226 9.90 -4.25 7.77
CA ASN A 226 9.78 -5.66 7.45
C ASN A 226 8.30 -6.08 7.33
N GLU A 227 7.46 -5.65 8.27
CA GLU A 227 6.01 -5.90 8.20
C GLU A 227 5.35 -5.26 6.97
N LEU A 228 5.70 -4.01 6.65
CA LEU A 228 5.14 -3.34 5.47
C LEU A 228 5.45 -4.10 4.17
N LYS A 229 6.64 -4.69 4.06
CA LYS A 229 7.01 -5.53 2.90
C LYS A 229 6.17 -6.80 2.82
N GLU A 230 5.82 -7.39 3.97
CA GLU A 230 4.95 -8.58 4.00
C GLU A 230 3.48 -8.23 3.68
N ILE A 231 2.99 -7.07 4.13
CA ILE A 231 1.61 -6.62 3.91
C ILE A 231 1.40 -6.09 2.48
N PHE A 232 2.35 -5.28 1.98
CA PHE A 232 2.23 -4.55 0.71
C PHE A 232 3.29 -5.03 -0.29
N ILE A 233 3.13 -6.26 -0.78
CA ILE A 233 4.10 -6.95 -1.66
C ILE A 233 4.41 -6.19 -2.96
N ASP A 234 3.45 -5.41 -3.48
CA ASP A 234 3.61 -4.62 -4.71
C ASP A 234 4.10 -3.18 -4.45
N ASP A 235 4.36 -2.79 -3.21
CA ASP A 235 4.69 -1.41 -2.89
C ASP A 235 6.14 -1.09 -3.24
N LYS A 236 6.34 0.06 -3.90
CA LYS A 236 7.68 0.56 -4.26
C LYS A 236 8.43 1.18 -3.08
N GLY A 237 7.79 1.30 -1.91
CA GLY A 237 8.35 1.95 -0.73
C GLY A 237 7.31 2.34 0.32
N TRP A 238 7.74 2.52 1.57
CA TRP A 238 6.86 2.86 2.70
C TRP A 238 6.33 4.30 2.65
N PHE A 239 6.95 5.17 1.85
CA PHE A 239 6.55 6.56 1.63
C PHE A 239 5.10 6.69 1.15
N ASN A 240 4.70 5.88 0.16
CA ASN A 240 3.34 5.87 -0.38
C ASN A 240 2.32 5.40 0.65
N THR A 241 2.73 4.43 1.46
CA THR A 241 1.96 3.95 2.59
C THR A 241 1.80 5.03 3.67
N MET A 242 2.86 5.76 4.01
CA MET A 242 2.76 6.89 4.96
C MET A 242 1.96 8.06 4.44
N LYS A 243 2.05 8.38 3.15
CA LYS A 243 1.21 9.41 2.51
C LYS A 243 -0.27 9.08 2.66
N THR A 244 -0.60 7.79 2.53
CA THR A 244 -1.96 7.28 2.72
C THR A 244 -2.41 7.40 4.19
N VAL A 245 -1.54 7.03 5.13
CA VAL A 245 -1.74 7.24 6.57
C VAL A 245 -1.99 8.71 6.88
N TYR A 246 -1.16 9.62 6.35
CA TYR A 246 -1.32 11.05 6.57
C TYR A 246 -2.60 11.62 5.95
N CYS A 247 -2.99 11.16 4.77
CA CYS A 247 -4.27 11.53 4.18
C CYS A 247 -5.41 11.16 5.14
N CYS A 248 -5.42 9.93 5.65
CA CYS A 248 -6.37 9.48 6.66
C CYS A 248 -6.34 10.33 7.94
N LEU A 249 -5.16 10.58 8.52
CA LEU A 249 -5.02 11.37 9.75
C LEU A 249 -5.53 12.80 9.57
N THR A 250 -5.21 13.45 8.45
CA THR A 250 -5.63 14.84 8.17
C THR A 250 -7.14 14.98 7.96
N THR A 251 -7.82 13.91 7.51
CA THR A 251 -9.28 13.89 7.34
C THR A 251 -10.02 13.62 8.64
N ASN A 252 -9.48 12.74 9.50
CA ASN A 252 -10.22 12.21 10.66
C ASN A 252 -9.83 12.83 12.01
N LEU A 253 -8.65 13.45 12.15
CA LEU A 253 -8.26 14.09 13.41
C LEU A 253 -8.75 15.54 13.49
N PRO A 254 -9.25 15.98 14.67
CA PRO A 254 -9.60 17.36 14.88
C PRO A 254 -8.36 18.25 14.73
N LYS A 255 -8.48 19.32 13.95
CA LYS A 255 -7.42 20.32 13.81
C LYS A 255 -7.31 21.07 15.13
N ARG A 256 -6.13 21.03 15.75
CA ARG A 256 -5.86 21.79 16.98
C ARG A 256 -5.99 23.28 16.68
N MET A 257 -6.89 23.96 17.38
CA MET A 257 -6.99 25.42 17.30
C MET A 257 -5.74 26.03 17.93
N LEU A 258 -5.03 26.86 17.16
CA LEU A 258 -3.93 27.66 17.64
C LEU A 258 -4.46 29.06 17.99
N LEU A 259 -4.09 29.57 19.16
CA LEU A 259 -4.40 30.94 19.56
C LEU A 259 -3.35 31.87 18.91
N ASN A 260 -3.81 32.87 18.15
CA ASN A 260 -2.97 33.83 17.44
C ASN A 260 -1.78 33.21 16.68
N PRO A 261 -2.04 32.25 15.77
CA PRO A 261 -0.95 31.57 15.08
C PRO A 261 -0.21 32.54 14.15
N VAL A 262 1.12 32.55 14.24
CA VAL A 262 2.01 33.21 13.27
C VAL A 262 2.82 32.13 12.58
N CYS A 263 2.89 32.17 11.26
CA CYS A 263 3.67 31.21 10.50
C CYS A 263 5.17 31.38 10.78
N LYS A 264 5.85 30.33 11.27
CA LYS A 264 7.30 30.40 11.51
C LYS A 264 8.11 30.65 10.23
N ILE A 265 7.58 30.22 9.07
CA ILE A 265 8.26 30.29 7.76
C ILE A 265 8.07 31.67 7.12
N CYS A 266 6.84 32.06 6.77
CA CYS A 266 6.59 33.34 6.06
C CYS A 266 6.35 34.54 6.99
N LYS A 267 6.27 34.33 8.32
CA LYS A 267 6.00 35.38 9.33
C LYS A 267 4.64 36.09 9.20
N GLU A 268 3.73 35.55 8.41
CA GLU A 268 2.38 36.10 8.23
C GLU A 268 1.34 35.39 9.11
N ASP A 269 0.25 36.09 9.40
CA ASP A 269 -0.91 35.67 10.22
C ASP A 269 -2.22 35.50 9.40
N LYS A 270 -2.19 35.83 8.10
CA LYS A 270 -3.37 36.18 7.29
C LYS A 270 -4.35 35.03 7.00
N SER A 271 -4.10 33.80 7.45
CA SER A 271 -5.09 32.72 7.36
C SER A 271 -5.12 31.84 8.61
N ARG A 272 -5.90 32.28 9.61
CA ARG A 272 -6.14 31.51 10.86
C ARG A 272 -6.55 30.05 10.63
N SER A 273 -7.08 29.69 9.45
CA SER A 273 -7.50 28.34 9.09
C SER A 273 -6.41 27.42 8.53
N CYS A 274 -5.23 27.96 8.18
CA CYS A 274 -4.19 27.19 7.47
C CYS A 274 -2.88 26.98 8.25
N ILE A 275 -2.67 27.70 9.36
CA ILE A 275 -1.51 27.49 10.22
C ILE A 275 -1.76 26.32 11.16
N GLN A 276 -0.88 25.33 11.12
CA GLN A 276 -0.97 24.12 11.94
C GLN A 276 0.37 23.83 12.61
N HIS A 277 0.31 23.33 13.84
CA HIS A 277 1.49 22.88 14.57
C HIS A 277 1.89 21.50 14.08
N ASP A 278 3.07 21.38 13.48
CA ASP A 278 3.66 20.10 13.13
C ASP A 278 4.43 19.54 14.34
N GLN A 279 4.05 18.35 14.78
CA GLN A 279 4.62 17.73 15.98
C GLN A 279 6.04 17.19 15.73
N LEU A 280 6.31 16.69 14.53
CA LEU A 280 7.62 16.19 14.13
C LEU A 280 8.66 17.31 14.13
N LEU A 281 8.27 18.48 13.61
CA LEU A 281 9.12 19.67 13.50
C LEU A 281 9.11 20.56 14.74
N GLY A 282 8.09 20.43 15.59
CA GLY A 282 7.96 21.18 16.84
C GLY A 282 7.63 22.67 16.66
N PHE A 283 6.99 23.04 15.54
CA PHE A 283 6.56 24.43 15.32
C PHE A 283 5.33 24.54 14.42
N ALA A 284 4.73 25.72 14.40
CA ALA A 284 3.57 26.04 13.58
C ALA A 284 3.92 26.83 12.32
N ALA A 285 3.37 26.41 11.19
CA ALA A 285 3.45 27.15 9.92
C ALA A 285 2.21 26.88 9.05
N HIS A 286 2.04 27.66 7.98
CA HIS A 286 1.02 27.36 6.97
C HIS A 286 1.31 26.00 6.33
N TRP A 287 0.26 25.22 6.10
CA TRP A 287 0.37 23.95 5.35
C TRP A 287 1.13 24.13 4.03
N PHE A 288 0.76 25.15 3.24
CA PHE A 288 1.41 25.47 1.97
C PHE A 288 2.90 25.84 2.12
N CYS A 289 3.32 26.42 3.26
CA CYS A 289 4.74 26.69 3.49
C CYS A 289 5.53 25.38 3.68
N PHE A 290 4.93 24.37 4.31
CA PHE A 290 5.55 23.04 4.40
C PHE A 290 5.58 22.33 3.04
N GLU A 291 4.48 22.39 2.27
CA GLU A 291 4.44 21.85 0.91
C GLU A 291 5.54 22.47 0.03
N LYS A 292 5.71 23.80 0.10
CA LYS A 292 6.77 24.49 -0.63
C LYS A 292 8.17 23.98 -0.24
N ILE A 293 8.46 23.85 1.07
CA ILE A 293 9.76 23.33 1.52
C ILE A 293 9.98 21.89 1.06
N ALA A 294 8.96 21.03 1.09
CA ALA A 294 9.08 19.65 0.60
C ALA A 294 9.49 19.60 -0.88
N ILE A 295 8.94 20.50 -1.70
CA ILE A 295 9.29 20.65 -3.11
C ILE A 295 10.70 21.23 -3.25
N ASP A 296 11.04 22.24 -2.46
CA ASP A 296 12.35 22.90 -2.53
C ASP A 296 13.48 21.92 -2.13
N ILE A 297 13.28 21.06 -1.12
CA ILE A 297 14.25 20.00 -0.76
C ILE A 297 14.54 19.08 -1.95
N GLN A 298 13.49 18.59 -2.62
CA GLN A 298 13.65 17.71 -3.78
C GLN A 298 14.36 18.45 -4.93
N TRP A 299 14.00 19.71 -5.16
CA TRP A 299 14.57 20.55 -6.21
C TRP A 299 16.04 20.92 -5.98
N ASP A 300 16.44 21.13 -4.74
CA ASP A 300 17.82 21.47 -4.37
C ASP A 300 18.78 20.28 -4.53
N LEU A 301 18.23 19.07 -4.59
CA LEU A 301 18.95 17.83 -4.89
C LEU A 301 19.01 17.49 -6.39
N LYS A 302 18.51 18.38 -7.27
CA LYS A 302 18.57 18.17 -8.72
C LYS A 302 20.02 18.02 -9.20
N ARG A 303 20.19 17.20 -10.23
CA ARG A 303 21.46 17.00 -10.93
C ARG A 303 21.27 17.40 -12.39
N THR A 304 22.20 18.18 -12.92
CA THR A 304 22.25 18.49 -14.35
C THR A 304 23.19 17.49 -15.01
N VAL A 305 22.69 16.74 -15.98
CA VAL A 305 23.44 15.70 -16.69
C VAL A 305 23.42 16.04 -18.18
N LEU A 306 24.56 15.86 -18.86
CA LEU A 306 24.64 15.97 -20.31
C LEU A 306 24.36 14.59 -20.92
N GLU A 307 23.26 14.45 -21.66
CA GLU A 307 22.89 13.22 -22.36
C GLU A 307 22.53 13.57 -23.82
N ASP A 308 23.08 12.83 -24.78
CA ASP A 308 22.80 13.03 -26.21
C ASP A 308 23.07 14.47 -26.71
N ASN A 309 24.09 15.14 -26.16
CA ASN A 309 24.43 16.55 -26.39
C ASN A 309 23.40 17.58 -25.88
N HIS A 310 22.46 17.16 -25.02
CA HIS A 310 21.46 18.04 -24.39
C HIS A 310 21.58 18.00 -22.86
N TYR A 311 21.49 19.16 -22.22
CA TYR A 311 21.37 19.20 -20.75
C TYR A 311 20.00 18.68 -20.32
N LYS A 312 20.00 17.67 -19.46
CA LYS A 312 18.81 17.15 -18.79
C LYS A 312 18.91 17.43 -17.30
N ILE A 313 17.83 17.97 -16.74
CA ILE A 313 17.69 18.15 -15.30
C ILE A 313 17.04 16.89 -14.75
N LYS A 314 17.80 16.14 -13.95
CA LYS A 314 17.29 14.99 -13.21
C LYS A 314 17.00 15.43 -11.79
N VAL A 315 15.76 15.27 -11.38
CA VAL A 315 15.36 15.45 -9.99
C VAL A 315 15.14 14.05 -9.40
N PRO A 316 15.68 13.76 -8.21
CA PRO A 316 15.44 12.47 -7.56
C PRO A 316 13.95 12.21 -7.36
N GLU A 317 13.49 11.01 -7.69
CA GLU A 317 12.15 10.57 -7.31
C GLU A 317 12.07 10.31 -5.79
N LEU A 318 10.88 10.45 -5.19
CA LEU A 318 10.73 10.33 -3.74
C LEU A 318 11.06 8.92 -3.23
N GLU A 319 10.74 7.90 -4.03
CA GLU A 319 11.05 6.50 -3.74
C GLU A 319 12.57 6.23 -3.71
N GLU A 320 13.39 7.09 -4.33
CA GLU A 320 14.85 6.95 -4.28
C GLU A 320 15.39 7.32 -2.89
N PHE A 321 14.79 8.30 -2.21
CA PHE A 321 15.22 8.74 -0.88
C PHE A 321 15.16 7.62 0.17
N GLU A 322 14.27 6.63 -0.03
CA GLU A 322 14.20 5.45 0.83
C GLU A 322 15.43 4.55 0.73
N LYS A 323 16.17 4.61 -0.38
CA LYS A 323 17.33 3.74 -0.65
C LYS A 323 18.66 4.45 -0.49
N TRP A 324 18.64 5.78 -0.38
CA TRP A 324 19.85 6.58 -0.25
C TRP A 324 20.59 6.26 1.05
N ASP A 325 21.88 5.99 0.90
CA ASP A 325 22.84 5.79 1.97
C ASP A 325 24.10 6.65 1.75
N GLY A 326 25.02 6.60 2.71
CA GLY A 326 26.33 7.25 2.61
C GLY A 326 26.30 8.71 2.12
N TYR A 327 26.90 8.94 0.96
CA TYR A 327 27.04 10.28 0.37
C TYR A 327 25.71 10.91 -0.02
N GLU A 328 24.79 10.14 -0.61
CA GLU A 328 23.50 10.65 -1.09
C GLU A 328 22.59 11.01 0.07
N LEU A 329 22.58 10.17 1.12
CA LEU A 329 21.90 10.50 2.37
C LEU A 329 22.50 11.76 3.00
N SER A 330 23.82 11.90 3.02
CA SER A 330 24.48 13.11 3.54
C SER A 330 24.05 14.38 2.79
N GLN A 331 23.89 14.31 1.47
CA GLN A 331 23.35 15.43 0.67
C GLN A 331 21.93 15.80 1.10
N LEU A 332 21.04 14.81 1.21
CA LEU A 332 19.66 15.00 1.65
C LEU A 332 19.60 15.65 3.04
N LEU A 333 20.37 15.14 3.99
CA LEU A 333 20.42 15.68 5.35
C LEU A 333 20.98 17.10 5.39
N ASN A 334 21.97 17.43 4.56
CA ASN A 334 22.50 18.78 4.48
C ASN A 334 21.48 19.78 3.93
N VAL A 335 20.73 19.41 2.88
CA VAL A 335 19.64 20.23 2.35
C VAL A 335 18.56 20.41 3.41
N TRP A 336 18.14 19.33 4.09
CA TRP A 336 17.19 19.39 5.20
C TRP A 336 17.63 20.36 6.31
N ARG A 337 18.89 20.26 6.75
CA ARG A 337 19.47 21.12 7.80
C ARG A 337 19.53 22.59 7.38
N SER A 338 19.60 22.89 6.08
CA SER A 338 19.54 24.28 5.59
C SER A 338 18.18 24.94 5.84
N TYR A 339 17.09 24.17 5.83
CA TYR A 339 15.72 24.65 6.08
C TYR A 339 15.36 24.67 7.57
N PHE A 340 15.77 23.64 8.31
CA PHE A 340 15.30 23.44 9.69
C PHE A 340 16.37 23.62 10.76
N GLY A 341 17.61 23.92 10.36
CA GLY A 341 18.77 23.99 11.23
C GLY A 341 19.30 22.60 11.61
N HIS A 342 20.56 22.56 12.03
CA HIS A 342 21.16 21.33 12.52
C HIS A 342 20.71 21.03 13.95
N GLN A 343 20.30 19.79 14.20
CA GLN A 343 19.79 19.37 15.50
C GLN A 343 20.81 18.44 16.16
N HIS A 344 21.85 19.03 16.77
CA HIS A 344 23.05 18.37 17.34
C HIS A 344 22.84 17.15 18.25
N ARG A 345 21.61 16.82 18.64
CA ARG A 345 21.27 15.68 19.51
C ARG A 345 20.74 14.45 18.78
N ARG A 346 20.61 14.49 17.44
CA ARG A 346 19.95 13.43 16.66
C ARG A 346 20.94 12.60 15.86
N SER A 347 20.67 11.31 15.74
CA SER A 347 21.42 10.42 14.84
C SER A 347 21.04 10.71 13.38
N GLU A 348 21.91 10.31 12.44
CA GLU A 348 21.60 10.43 11.01
C GLU A 348 20.39 9.57 10.61
N SER A 349 20.23 8.40 11.24
CA SER A 349 19.06 7.53 11.02
C SER A 349 17.77 8.24 11.46
N GLU A 350 17.76 8.87 12.65
CA GLU A 350 16.61 9.64 13.12
C GLU A 350 16.29 10.82 12.19
N GLU A 351 17.32 11.54 11.72
CA GLU A 351 17.12 12.64 10.77
C GLU A 351 16.58 12.13 9.41
N ARG A 352 17.04 10.98 8.93
CA ARG A 352 16.53 10.34 7.71
C ARG A 352 15.04 10.06 7.82
N VAL A 353 14.60 9.37 8.88
CA VAL A 353 13.17 9.07 9.10
C VAL A 353 12.35 10.36 9.12
N ARG A 354 12.83 11.40 9.81
CA ARG A 354 12.12 12.68 9.89
C ARG A 354 11.95 13.35 8.53
N VAL A 355 12.98 13.31 7.69
CA VAL A 355 12.91 13.84 6.32
C VAL A 355 11.86 13.07 5.51
N LEU A 356 11.91 11.74 5.57
CA LEU A 356 10.98 10.88 4.83
C LEU A 356 9.52 11.08 5.29
N LEU A 357 9.28 11.15 6.60
CA LEU A 357 7.96 11.45 7.17
C LEU A 357 7.44 12.82 6.74
N PHE A 358 8.30 13.84 6.78
CA PHE A 358 7.96 15.19 6.34
C PHE A 358 7.57 15.21 4.86
N LEU A 359 8.38 14.60 4.00
CA LEU A 359 8.10 14.52 2.57
C LEU A 359 6.81 13.72 2.30
N ALA A 360 6.56 12.61 3.00
CA ALA A 360 5.35 11.80 2.84
C ALA A 360 4.07 12.58 3.20
N LYS A 361 4.18 13.47 4.19
CA LYS A 361 3.08 14.30 4.68
C LYS A 361 2.76 15.48 3.77
N TYR A 362 3.79 16.16 3.25
CA TYR A 362 3.66 17.47 2.61
C TYR A 362 3.94 17.49 1.11
N TRP A 363 4.48 16.43 0.51
CA TRP A 363 4.73 16.42 -0.92
C TRP A 363 3.44 16.22 -1.73
N ARG A 364 3.07 17.21 -2.56
CA ARG A 364 1.82 17.22 -3.33
C ARG A 364 1.90 17.76 -4.77
N PHE A 365 3.07 18.19 -5.24
CA PHE A 365 3.21 18.93 -6.51
C PHE A 365 4.14 18.25 -7.51
N ASN A 366 3.84 18.45 -8.80
CA ASN A 366 4.66 18.01 -9.91
C ASN A 366 5.70 19.09 -10.26
N LEU A 367 6.97 18.73 -10.36
CA LEU A 367 8.08 19.64 -10.67
C LEU A 367 8.19 20.05 -12.14
N LYS A 368 7.31 19.55 -13.02
CA LYS A 368 7.32 19.81 -14.47
C LYS A 368 7.53 21.28 -14.84
N ASP A 369 6.80 22.20 -14.20
CA ASP A 369 6.88 23.62 -14.53
C ASP A 369 8.25 24.22 -14.16
N ARG A 370 8.79 23.88 -12.99
CA ARG A 370 10.15 24.29 -12.58
C ARG A 370 11.24 23.69 -13.46
N ILE A 371 11.10 22.43 -13.87
CA ILE A 371 12.02 21.78 -14.80
C ILE A 371 12.02 22.52 -16.13
N LYS A 372 10.82 22.87 -16.66
CA LYS A 372 10.69 23.63 -17.90
C LYS A 372 11.39 24.99 -17.79
N GLU A 373 11.12 25.75 -16.73
CA GLU A 373 11.75 27.07 -16.49
C GLU A 373 13.28 26.99 -16.46
N GLU A 374 13.84 25.99 -15.80
CA GLU A 374 15.30 25.85 -15.69
C GLU A 374 15.93 25.35 -17.01
N LEU A 375 15.24 24.51 -17.80
CA LEU A 375 15.69 24.14 -19.14
C LEU A 375 15.68 25.34 -20.11
N ILE A 376 14.70 26.25 -20.00
CA ILE A 376 14.70 27.52 -20.74
C ILE A 376 15.94 28.35 -20.33
N ARG A 377 16.23 28.46 -19.04
CA ARG A 377 17.40 29.18 -18.52
C ARG A 377 18.73 28.59 -19.03
N LEU A 378 18.83 27.27 -19.15
CA LEU A 378 20.00 26.57 -19.68
C LEU A 378 20.11 26.65 -21.22
N GLY A 379 19.10 27.20 -21.91
CA GLY A 379 19.09 27.35 -23.36
C GLY A 379 18.68 26.10 -24.13
N GLU A 380 18.14 25.08 -23.45
CA GLU A 380 17.68 23.81 -24.05
C GLU A 380 16.26 23.90 -24.61
N ILE A 381 15.45 24.84 -24.13
CA ILE A 381 14.11 25.14 -24.66
C ILE A 381 14.10 26.59 -25.13
N VAL A 382 13.89 26.79 -26.43
CA VAL A 382 13.63 28.11 -27.00
C VAL A 382 12.12 28.33 -26.99
N ASP A 383 11.59 28.96 -25.94
CA ASP A 383 10.21 29.47 -25.99
C ASP A 383 10.20 30.69 -26.92
N GLY A 384 9.82 30.45 -28.18
CA GLY A 384 9.63 31.49 -29.19
C GLY A 384 8.83 30.96 -30.38
N ALA A 385 7.75 31.66 -30.74
CA ALA A 385 7.17 31.52 -32.06
C ALA A 385 8.27 31.70 -33.11
N ALA A 386 8.28 30.84 -34.13
CA ALA A 386 9.20 30.94 -35.25
C ALA A 386 9.29 32.37 -35.77
N VAL A 387 10.38 33.06 -35.43
CA VAL A 387 10.87 34.20 -36.19
C VAL A 387 12.30 33.84 -36.55
N GLU A 388 12.48 33.64 -37.85
CA GLU A 388 13.70 33.27 -38.53
C GLU A 388 14.92 34.04 -38.00
N ALA A 389 15.74 33.40 -37.18
CA ALA A 389 17.14 33.77 -37.07
C ALA A 389 17.89 32.99 -38.14
N THR A 390 17.93 33.55 -39.35
CA THR A 390 18.93 33.18 -40.35
C THR A 390 20.32 33.22 -39.69
N PRO A 391 21.17 32.21 -39.87
CA PRO A 391 22.52 32.25 -39.33
C PRO A 391 23.28 33.36 -40.06
N LYS A 392 23.64 34.44 -39.34
CA LYS A 392 24.65 35.38 -39.85
C LYS A 392 26.00 34.67 -39.80
N THR A 393 26.42 34.14 -40.93
CA THR A 393 27.81 33.77 -41.21
C THR A 393 28.75 34.91 -40.77
N PRO A 394 29.83 34.64 -40.03
CA PRO A 394 30.81 35.66 -39.70
C PRO A 394 31.55 36.07 -40.98
N SER A 395 31.41 37.34 -41.39
CA SER A 395 32.23 37.90 -42.47
C SER A 395 33.64 38.13 -41.95
N TYR A 396 34.55 37.22 -42.31
CA TYR A 396 35.98 37.47 -42.20
C TYR A 396 36.35 38.59 -43.16
N VAL A 397 36.62 39.77 -42.62
CA VAL A 397 37.24 40.88 -43.34
C VAL A 397 38.72 40.54 -43.53
N SER A 398 39.05 39.90 -44.64
CA SER A 398 40.43 39.84 -45.12
C SER A 398 40.79 41.18 -45.77
N LYS A 399 41.46 42.06 -45.02
CA LYS A 399 42.24 43.14 -45.62
C LYS A 399 43.54 42.54 -46.14
N THR A 400 43.71 42.56 -47.46
CA THR A 400 45.05 42.54 -48.06
C THR A 400 45.10 43.55 -49.22
N PRO A 401 46.17 44.35 -49.34
CA PRO A 401 46.26 45.50 -50.23
C PRO A 401 46.91 45.16 -51.58
N SER A 402 46.55 45.86 -52.65
CA SER A 402 47.37 46.05 -53.87
C SER A 402 46.68 47.09 -54.74
N TYR A 403 47.23 48.30 -54.95
CA TYR A 403 48.19 48.61 -56.03
C TYR A 403 47.74 48.06 -57.37
N TYR A 404 46.95 48.80 -58.14
CA TYR A 404 47.36 49.69 -59.24
C TYR A 404 46.13 50.41 -59.81
#